data_AF-A0A660V552-F1
#
_entry.id   AF-A0A660V552-F1
#
_cell.length_a   1.000
_cell.length_b   1.000
_cell.length_c   1.000
_cell.angle_alpha   90.00
_cell.angle_beta   90.00
_cell.angle_gamma   90.00
#
_symmetry.space_group_name_H-M   'P 1'
#
loop_
_entity.id
_entity.type
_entity.pdbx_description
1 polymer ?
#
loop_
_entity_poly.entity_id
_entity_poly.type
_entity_poly.pdbx_seq_one_letter_code
_entity_poly.pdbx_strand_id
1 'polypeptide(L)'
;MKNMTIHSQQTVYCTPRTICAKADVSLACLTEVVAAKSLPAILGGNDSVEGQSIFAAEPVEVFEFSLHQSAPFEKLRNVLSKYQKKGSGTFSGFSCGWIGYFGYELGRFIEKLPAGAVDDLGFPVIRLGFYDKAILYDHPT
;
A
#
# COMPACT_ATOMS: atom_id res chain seq x y z
N MET A 1 -23.21 -26.60 8.10
CA MET A 1 -21.83 -26.21 8.47
C MET A 1 -20.96 -26.42 7.23
N LYS A 2 -20.55 -25.34 6.55
CA LYS A 2 -19.64 -25.43 5.40
C LYS A 2 -18.20 -25.32 5.92
N ASN A 3 -17.42 -26.36 5.72
CA ASN A 3 -16.01 -26.40 6.09
C ASN A 3 -15.27 -25.30 5.33
N MET A 4 -14.73 -24.35 6.10
CA MET A 4 -13.88 -23.28 5.58
C MET A 4 -12.48 -23.87 5.40
N THR A 5 -12.21 -24.34 4.19
CA THR A 5 -10.87 -24.80 3.80
C THR A 5 -9.91 -23.62 3.91
N ILE A 6 -9.01 -23.68 4.91
CA ILE A 6 -7.90 -22.75 5.05
C ILE A 6 -6.94 -23.06 3.91
N HIS A 7 -7.08 -22.35 2.78
CA HIS A 7 -6.06 -22.35 1.76
C HIS A 7 -4.80 -21.70 2.37
N SER A 8 -3.80 -22.54 2.68
CA SER A 8 -2.44 -22.10 2.99
C SER A 8 -1.99 -21.13 1.89
N GLN A 9 -1.95 -19.83 2.18
CA GLN A 9 -1.41 -18.85 1.26
C GLN A 9 0.09 -19.09 1.15
N GLN A 10 0.54 -19.49 -0.04
CA GLN A 10 1.95 -19.69 -0.31
C GLN A 10 2.70 -18.36 -0.19
N THR A 11 3.71 -18.32 0.68
CA THR A 11 4.61 -17.16 0.82
C THR A 11 5.33 -16.89 -0.49
N VAL A 12 5.34 -15.63 -0.91
CA VAL A 12 6.07 -15.12 -2.07
C VAL A 12 7.29 -14.35 -1.57
N TYR A 13 8.47 -14.81 -1.98
CA TYR A 13 9.73 -14.15 -1.61
C TYR A 13 10.13 -13.10 -2.64
N CYS A 14 10.21 -11.84 -2.21
CA CYS A 14 10.59 -10.70 -3.03
C CYS A 14 12.11 -10.51 -2.99
N THR A 15 12.74 -10.35 -4.16
CA THR A 15 14.16 -9.99 -4.28
C THR A 15 14.25 -8.65 -5.00
N PRO A 16 14.09 -7.52 -4.27
CA PRO A 16 14.06 -6.21 -4.89
C PRO A 16 15.41 -5.87 -5.54
N ARG A 17 15.36 -5.19 -6.68
CA ARG A 17 16.53 -4.67 -7.38
C ARG A 17 16.41 -3.16 -7.46
N THR A 18 17.48 -2.46 -7.10
CA THR A 18 17.54 -1.00 -7.19
C THR A 18 18.36 -0.61 -8.40
N ILE A 19 17.83 0.29 -9.22
CA ILE A 19 18.53 0.90 -10.34
C ILE A 19 18.58 2.39 -10.06
N CYS A 20 19.77 2.92 -9.82
CA CYS A 20 19.96 4.35 -9.61
C CYS A 20 20.11 5.05 -10.97
N ALA A 21 19.33 6.09 -11.20
CA ALA A 21 19.41 6.94 -12.37
C ALA A 21 19.44 8.41 -11.95
N LYS A 22 20.21 9.22 -12.67
CA LYS A 22 20.14 10.69 -12.58
C LYS A 22 19.47 11.20 -13.85
N ALA A 23 18.42 11.97 -13.68
CA ALA A 23 17.68 12.57 -14.78
C ALA A 23 17.14 13.93 -14.32
N ASP A 24 17.06 14.88 -15.24
CA ASP A 24 16.39 16.15 -15.01
C ASP A 24 14.89 15.93 -15.23
N VAL A 25 14.17 15.65 -14.14
CA VAL A 25 12.74 15.33 -14.14
C VAL A 25 12.05 16.22 -13.12
N SER A 26 11.09 17.03 -13.59
CA SER A 26 10.24 17.81 -12.70
C SER A 26 9.27 16.90 -11.95
N LEU A 27 9.02 17.21 -10.67
CA LEU A 27 8.06 16.46 -9.84
C LEU A 27 6.64 16.48 -10.43
N ALA A 28 6.25 17.59 -11.06
CA ALA A 28 4.96 17.71 -11.73
C ALA A 28 4.82 16.70 -12.89
N CYS A 29 5.85 16.59 -13.74
CA CYS A 29 5.84 15.63 -14.85
C CYS A 29 5.81 14.18 -14.35
N LEU A 30 6.60 13.86 -13.33
CA LEU A 30 6.59 12.53 -12.73
C LEU A 30 5.23 12.19 -12.11
N THR A 31 4.63 13.15 -11.40
CA THR A 31 3.28 13.01 -10.81
C THR A 31 2.24 12.76 -11.87
N GLU A 32 2.23 13.54 -12.95
CA GLU A 32 1.28 13.39 -14.06
C GLU A 32 1.36 12.01 -14.69
N VAL A 33 2.57 11.56 -15.04
CA VAL A 33 2.80 10.26 -15.69
C VAL A 33 2.34 9.11 -14.80
N VAL A 34 2.64 9.18 -13.49
CA VAL A 34 2.27 8.13 -12.54
C VAL A 34 0.77 8.17 -12.24
N ALA A 35 0.19 9.35 -12.07
CA ALA A 35 -1.24 9.52 -11.80
C ALA A 35 -2.14 9.01 -12.95
N ALA A 36 -1.64 9.02 -14.18
CA ALA A 36 -2.34 8.46 -15.34
C ALA A 36 -2.36 6.92 -15.40
N LYS A 37 -1.64 6.23 -14.51
CA LYS A 37 -1.59 4.77 -14.45
C LYS A 37 -2.75 4.20 -13.62
N SER A 38 -2.99 2.90 -13.77
CA SER A 38 -3.99 2.19 -12.95
C SER A 38 -3.53 2.15 -11.49
N LEU A 39 -4.43 2.54 -10.57
CA LEU A 39 -4.21 2.53 -9.12
C LEU A 39 -2.85 3.15 -8.73
N PRO A 40 -2.66 4.47 -8.93
CA PRO A 40 -1.43 5.14 -8.54
C PRO A 40 -1.36 5.31 -7.01
N ALA A 41 -0.14 5.25 -6.48
CA ALA A 41 0.18 5.59 -5.11
C ALA A 41 1.39 6.52 -5.09
N ILE A 42 1.16 7.77 -4.70
CA ILE A 42 2.19 8.81 -4.57
C ILE A 42 2.24 9.23 -3.11
N LEU A 43 3.38 8.99 -2.45
CA LEU A 43 3.66 9.42 -1.08
C LEU A 43 4.72 10.52 -1.12
N GLY A 44 4.32 11.74 -0.75
CA GLY A 44 5.13 12.93 -0.96
C GLY A 44 4.82 13.58 -2.31
N GLY A 45 5.81 13.68 -3.19
CA GLY A 45 5.66 14.22 -4.54
C GLY A 45 5.50 15.74 -4.59
N ASN A 46 5.98 16.43 -3.57
CA ASN A 46 5.98 17.89 -3.47
C ASN A 46 7.30 18.37 -2.86
N ASP A 47 7.62 19.65 -3.03
CA ASP A 47 8.89 20.26 -2.63
C ASP A 47 9.05 20.39 -1.10
N SER A 48 8.02 20.11 -0.30
CA SER A 48 8.09 20.15 1.16
C SER A 48 8.61 18.84 1.78
N VAL A 49 8.90 17.82 0.97
CA VAL A 49 9.37 16.53 1.46
C VAL A 49 10.87 16.57 1.69
N GLU A 50 11.30 16.32 2.93
CA GLU A 50 12.69 15.99 3.22
C GLU A 50 12.94 14.50 2.95
N GLY A 51 14.01 14.18 2.21
CA GLY A 51 14.38 12.79 1.90
C GLY A 51 13.75 12.27 0.61
N GLN A 52 12.97 11.18 0.69
CA GLN A 52 12.48 10.45 -0.49
C GLN A 52 10.96 10.57 -0.67
N SER A 53 10.52 10.85 -1.90
CA SER A 53 9.14 10.61 -2.34
C SER A 53 9.00 9.28 -3.06
N ILE A 54 7.85 8.62 -2.90
CA ILE A 54 7.56 7.31 -3.48
C ILE A 54 6.49 7.48 -4.54
N PHE A 55 6.76 6.98 -5.74
CA PHE A 55 5.81 6.93 -6.84
C PHE A 55 5.64 5.47 -7.28
N ALA A 56 4.45 4.92 -7.11
CA ALA A 56 4.11 3.56 -7.50
C ALA A 56 2.78 3.54 -8.25
N ALA A 57 2.57 2.51 -9.07
CA ALA A 57 1.32 2.29 -9.77
C ALA A 57 1.21 0.80 -10.17
N GLU A 58 0.01 0.39 -10.59
CA GLU A 58 -0.26 -0.95 -11.11
C GLU A 58 0.11 -2.05 -10.10
N PRO A 59 -0.53 -2.06 -8.91
CA PRO A 59 -0.22 -3.05 -7.88
C PRO A 59 -0.54 -4.44 -8.40
N VAL A 60 0.29 -5.42 -8.04
CA VAL A 60 0.10 -6.82 -8.44
C VAL A 60 -1.00 -7.52 -7.64
N GLU A 61 -1.38 -6.95 -6.51
CA GLU A 61 -2.50 -7.40 -5.69
C GLU A 61 -3.16 -6.22 -4.99
N VAL A 62 -4.47 -6.27 -4.82
CA VAL A 62 -5.24 -5.28 -4.05
C VAL A 62 -5.98 -6.02 -2.94
N PHE A 63 -5.89 -5.48 -1.73
CA PHE A 63 -6.66 -5.89 -0.57
C PHE A 63 -7.65 -4.80 -0.19
N GLU A 64 -8.91 -5.18 -0.08
CA GLU A 64 -10.00 -4.32 0.38
C GLU A 64 -10.72 -4.99 1.54
N PHE A 65 -11.08 -4.17 2.53
CA PHE A 65 -11.93 -4.57 3.63
C PHE A 65 -13.01 -3.51 3.83
N SER A 66 -14.27 -3.94 3.94
CA SER A 66 -15.45 -3.06 4.03
C SER A 66 -16.13 -3.16 5.38
N LEU A 67 -16.93 -2.16 5.74
CA LEU A 67 -17.53 -1.99 7.07
C LEU A 67 -18.41 -3.17 7.53
N HIS A 68 -19.05 -3.88 6.59
CA HIS A 68 -19.94 -5.00 6.90
C HIS A 68 -19.24 -6.36 7.03
N GLN A 69 -17.91 -6.38 6.97
CA GLN A 69 -17.11 -7.58 7.14
C GLN A 69 -16.62 -7.72 8.59
N SER A 70 -16.21 -8.93 8.97
CA SER A 70 -15.65 -9.23 10.29
C SER A 70 -14.15 -9.53 10.23
N ALA A 71 -13.49 -9.39 11.39
CA ALA A 71 -12.08 -9.71 11.62
C ALA A 71 -11.08 -8.99 10.69
N PRO A 72 -11.06 -7.64 10.65
CA PRO A 72 -10.16 -6.88 9.78
C PRO A 72 -8.69 -7.18 10.02
N PHE A 73 -8.27 -7.26 11.29
CA PHE A 73 -6.85 -7.44 11.64
C PHE A 73 -6.31 -8.84 11.33
N GLU A 74 -7.15 -9.88 11.42
CA GLU A 74 -6.76 -11.23 11.01
C GLU A 74 -6.57 -11.30 9.49
N LYS A 75 -7.53 -10.77 8.73
CA LYS A 75 -7.45 -10.71 7.26
C LYS A 75 -6.27 -9.87 6.79
N LEU A 76 -6.06 -8.70 7.41
CA LEU A 76 -4.92 -7.84 7.15
C LEU A 76 -3.61 -8.58 7.43
N ARG A 77 -3.48 -9.24 8.58
CA ARG A 77 -2.28 -10.02 8.93
C ARG A 77 -1.99 -11.11 7.89
N ASN A 78 -3.01 -11.83 7.44
CA ASN A 78 -2.85 -12.87 6.42
C ASN A 78 -2.26 -12.29 5.14
N VAL A 79 -2.87 -11.22 4.63
CA VAL A 79 -2.41 -10.54 3.40
C VAL A 79 -1.00 -9.96 3.54
N LEU A 80 -0.70 -9.29 4.66
CA LEU A 80 0.63 -8.73 4.90
C LEU A 80 1.72 -9.80 5.01
N SER A 81 1.38 -11.01 5.46
CA SER A 81 2.34 -12.11 5.60
C SER A 81 2.67 -12.84 4.29
N LYS A 82 1.89 -12.58 3.22
CA LYS A 82 2.05 -13.22 1.91
C LYS A 82 3.37 -12.88 1.24
N TYR A 83 3.82 -11.63 1.32
CA TYR A 83 5.04 -11.17 0.66
C TYR A 83 6.16 -10.92 1.66
N GLN A 84 7.30 -11.58 1.48
CA GLN A 84 8.44 -11.47 2.38
C GLN A 84 9.71 -11.13 1.62
N LYS A 85 10.50 -10.19 2.14
CA LYS A 85 11.80 -9.82 1.56
C LYS A 85 12.79 -10.97 1.75
N LYS A 86 13.44 -11.41 0.68
CA LYS A 86 14.51 -12.41 0.73
C LYS A 86 15.83 -11.76 1.15
N GLY A 87 16.34 -12.14 2.32
CA GLY A 87 17.65 -11.71 2.83
C GLY A 87 17.67 -10.33 3.50
N SER A 88 18.74 -10.08 4.25
CA SER A 88 19.01 -8.81 4.94
C SER A 88 19.78 -7.85 4.02
N GLY A 89 19.12 -7.35 2.98
CA GLY A 89 19.71 -6.31 2.13
C GLY A 89 19.82 -4.97 2.88
N THR A 90 20.93 -4.26 2.67
CA THR A 90 21.28 -2.98 3.34
C THR A 90 20.51 -1.75 2.84
N PHE A 91 19.65 -1.91 1.83
CA PHE A 91 18.86 -0.81 1.28
C PHE A 91 17.79 -0.35 2.29
N SER A 92 17.84 0.93 2.67
CA SER A 92 16.98 1.57 3.67
C SER A 92 15.70 2.19 3.12
N GLY A 93 15.54 2.27 1.78
CA GLY A 93 14.35 2.81 1.15
C GLY A 93 13.23 1.79 0.92
N PHE A 94 12.09 2.27 0.42
CA PHE A 94 10.97 1.41 0.00
C PHE A 94 11.41 0.53 -1.18
N SER A 95 11.30 -0.79 -1.01
CA SER A 95 11.82 -1.77 -2.00
C SER A 95 10.72 -2.58 -2.70
N CYS A 96 9.58 -2.73 -2.05
CA CYS A 96 8.28 -3.21 -2.51
C CYS A 96 7.38 -3.22 -1.28
N GLY A 97 6.06 -3.23 -1.45
CA GLY A 97 5.19 -3.33 -0.29
C GLY A 97 3.77 -2.88 -0.52
N TRP A 98 2.99 -2.98 0.56
CA TRP A 98 1.60 -2.53 0.61
C TRP A 98 1.55 -1.02 0.81
N ILE A 99 0.93 -0.30 -0.13
CA ILE A 99 0.62 1.13 -0.02
C ILE A 99 -0.89 1.32 -0.20
N GLY A 100 -1.47 2.20 0.60
CA GLY A 100 -2.88 2.56 0.50
C GLY A 100 -3.32 3.30 1.74
N TYR A 101 -4.55 3.06 2.18
CA TYR A 101 -5.13 3.79 3.31
C TYR A 101 -5.87 2.88 4.28
N PHE A 102 -5.93 3.37 5.53
CA PHE A 102 -6.85 2.92 6.56
C PHE A 102 -7.87 4.04 6.76
N GLY A 103 -9.13 3.76 6.44
CA GLY A 103 -10.22 4.72 6.53
C GLY A 103 -10.62 4.97 7.98
N TYR A 104 -11.26 6.12 8.22
CA TYR A 104 -11.69 6.54 9.56
C TYR A 104 -12.57 5.49 10.26
N GLU A 105 -13.47 4.86 9.51
CA GLU A 105 -14.40 3.84 10.01
C GLU A 105 -13.73 2.56 10.52
N LEU A 106 -12.43 2.35 10.25
CA LEU A 106 -11.67 1.25 10.87
C LEU A 106 -11.70 1.35 12.41
N GLY A 107 -11.83 2.55 12.97
CA GLY A 107 -11.98 2.79 14.40
C GLY A 107 -13.13 2.02 15.05
N ARG A 108 -14.21 1.72 14.31
CA ARG A 108 -15.35 0.91 14.81
C ARG A 108 -14.97 -0.53 15.16
N PHE A 109 -13.84 -1.01 14.65
CA PHE A 109 -13.30 -2.34 14.95
C PHE A 109 -12.27 -2.33 16.08
N ILE A 110 -11.85 -1.15 16.53
CA ILE A 110 -10.85 -0.95 17.59
C ILE A 110 -11.54 -0.51 18.88
N GLU A 111 -12.52 0.38 18.78
CA GLU A 111 -13.20 1.01 19.91
C GLU A 111 -14.72 0.80 19.87
N LYS A 112 -15.34 0.75 21.05
CA LYS A 112 -16.79 0.67 21.20
C LYS A 112 -17.37 2.09 21.33
N LEU A 113 -17.59 2.75 20.21
CA LEU A 113 -18.22 4.06 20.15
C LEU A 113 -19.66 3.98 19.59
N PRO A 114 -20.56 4.92 19.94
CA PRO A 114 -21.87 5.00 19.32
C PRO A 114 -21.75 5.17 17.81
N ALA A 115 -22.27 4.21 17.04
CA ALA A 115 -22.21 4.20 15.59
C ALA A 115 -23.51 4.78 15.00
N GLY A 116 -23.62 6.11 14.98
CA GLY A 116 -24.79 6.83 14.46
C GLY A 116 -24.68 7.28 13.01
N ALA A 117 -23.47 7.34 12.45
CA ALA A 117 -23.25 7.78 11.08
C ALA A 117 -23.62 6.69 10.07
N VAL A 118 -24.44 7.06 9.09
CA VAL A 118 -24.85 6.23 7.95
C VAL A 118 -23.63 6.02 7.02
N ASP A 119 -23.46 4.80 6.50
CA ASP A 119 -22.45 4.52 5.47
C ASP A 119 -23.03 4.83 4.08
N ASP A 120 -22.98 6.10 3.71
CA ASP A 120 -23.51 6.64 2.44
C ASP A 120 -22.48 6.59 1.30
N LEU A 121 -21.19 6.56 1.62
CA LEU A 121 -20.10 6.51 0.64
C LEU A 121 -19.76 5.08 0.20
N GLY A 122 -19.96 4.07 1.05
CA GLY A 122 -19.67 2.67 0.72
C GLY A 122 -18.19 2.40 0.40
N PHE A 123 -17.28 3.26 0.86
CA PHE A 123 -15.85 3.08 0.63
C PHE A 123 -15.27 1.94 1.48
N PRO A 124 -14.25 1.21 0.97
CA PRO A 124 -13.50 0.29 1.80
C PRO A 124 -12.90 1.01 3.00
N VAL A 125 -12.98 0.40 4.18
CA VAL A 125 -12.35 0.92 5.40
C VAL A 125 -10.86 0.56 5.48
N ILE A 126 -10.41 -0.42 4.68
CA ILE A 126 -8.99 -0.65 4.37
C ILE A 126 -8.90 -0.85 2.86
N ARG A 127 -7.96 -0.17 2.21
CA ARG A 127 -7.61 -0.42 0.80
C ARG A 127 -6.10 -0.32 0.64
N LEU A 128 -5.46 -1.43 0.29
CA LEU A 128 -4.01 -1.52 0.11
C LEU A 128 -3.70 -2.18 -1.24
N GLY A 129 -2.75 -1.65 -2.00
CA GLY A 129 -2.15 -2.30 -3.16
C GLY A 129 -0.75 -2.78 -2.83
N PHE A 130 -0.38 -4.01 -3.22
CA PHE A 130 1.00 -4.47 -3.17
C PHE A 130 1.73 -4.04 -4.44
N TYR A 131 2.66 -3.10 -4.30
CA TYR A 131 3.47 -2.59 -5.39
C TYR A 131 4.83 -3.29 -5.38
N ASP A 132 5.13 -4.03 -6.44
CA ASP A 132 6.40 -4.72 -6.65
C ASP A 132 7.47 -3.82 -7.30
N LYS A 133 7.07 -2.63 -7.73
CA LYS A 133 7.89 -1.60 -8.37
C LYS A 133 7.51 -0.21 -7.86
N ALA A 134 8.51 0.66 -7.71
CA ALA A 134 8.34 2.07 -7.40
C ALA A 134 9.52 2.89 -7.91
N ILE A 135 9.28 4.18 -8.16
CA ILE A 135 10.31 5.20 -8.31
C ILE A 135 10.47 5.88 -6.96
N LEU A 136 11.72 5.96 -6.50
CA LEU A 136 12.08 6.76 -5.33
C LEU A 136 12.75 8.03 -5.84
N TYR A 137 12.16 9.16 -5.52
CA TYR A 137 12.69 10.48 -5.87
C TYR A 137 13.42 11.03 -4.65
N ASP A 138 14.75 11.12 -4.74
CA ASP A 138 15.59 11.76 -3.73
C ASP A 138 15.52 13.28 -3.89
N HIS A 139 14.97 13.98 -2.88
CA HIS A 139 14.94 15.43 -2.86
C HIS A 139 16.33 15.99 -2.55
N PRO A 140 16.76 17.08 -3.23
CA PRO A 140 17.97 17.78 -2.84
C PRO A 140 17.78 18.40 -1.45
N THR A 141 18.71 18.11 -0.54
CA THR A 141 18.85 18.79 0.76
C THR A 141 19.35 20.22 0.61
#